data_AF-A0A1I2NVT1-F1
#
_entry.id   AF-A0A1I2NVT1-F1
#
_cell.length_a   1.000
_cell.length_b   1.000
_cell.length_c   1.000
_cell.angle_alpha   90.00
_cell.angle_beta   90.00
_cell.angle_gamma   90.00
#
_symmetry.space_group_name_H-M   'P 1'
#
loop_
_entity.id
_entity.type
_entity.pdbx_description
1 polymer ?
#
loop_
_entity_poly.entity_id
_entity_poly.type
_entity_poly.pdbx_seq_one_letter_code
_entity_poly.pdbx_strand_id
1 'polypeptide(L)'
;MSLKRLGAGRGRMPLVVLAACALALGGAIPESPSAAADGKPRCISTPRAYRAAWDARQVRCVSPSLFGTTHARGSASPYPRGFWYAWAGSSTNLERFLELRRMYGDTPPKVGIGILSYVGYPGLNTWDTPTDLAVYTLPPGVRAQVPAFETWFRLLDEEFGNTGAYPLAAQTRLAYVYSRLGPRQDVVDAFQAVTGCRRTALLDGKDVSAKIGCNAAFLGALAAAGPSPYVRGESKSCFRNFAARYKGPKTAAALRGVLYQCQDVGFLNTGVGLGYNTYANPFVCKPAREQSVLQKYTGREFILPNTAFDRLPSHVDIELELGKPSQRRFLNRGYC
;
A
#
# COMPACT_ATOMS: atom_id res chain seq x y z
N MET A 1 -6.41 -33.84 -52.90
CA MET A 1 -7.74 -33.61 -53.54
C MET A 1 -8.46 -32.56 -52.70
N SER A 2 -9.06 -31.48 -53.16
CA SER A 2 -9.13 -30.75 -54.44
C SER A 2 -9.72 -29.37 -54.08
N LEU A 3 -9.28 -28.34 -54.81
CA LEU A 3 -9.74 -26.94 -54.76
C LEU A 3 -11.17 -26.73 -55.28
N LYS A 4 -11.78 -25.59 -54.89
CA LYS A 4 -12.48 -24.56 -55.71
C LYS A 4 -13.03 -23.47 -54.75
N ARG A 5 -12.67 -22.17 -54.72
CA ARG A 5 -12.64 -21.04 -55.69
C ARG A 5 -13.96 -20.74 -56.42
N LEU A 6 -14.46 -19.51 -56.23
CA LEU A 6 -15.09 -18.53 -57.16
C LEU A 6 -15.76 -17.45 -56.28
N GLY A 7 -15.81 -16.14 -56.57
CA GLY A 7 -15.39 -15.32 -57.70
C GLY A 7 -15.83 -13.86 -57.45
N ALA A 8 -15.15 -12.92 -58.12
CA ALA A 8 -15.30 -11.47 -57.99
C ALA A 8 -16.47 -10.88 -58.80
N GLY A 9 -16.83 -9.63 -58.51
CA GLY A 9 -17.65 -8.77 -59.39
C GLY A 9 -17.44 -7.28 -59.13
N ARG A 10 -16.89 -6.57 -60.13
CA ARG A 10 -16.56 -5.13 -60.21
C ARG A 10 -17.61 -4.40 -61.06
N GLY A 11 -17.83 -3.10 -60.81
CA GLY A 11 -18.29 -2.10 -61.78
C GLY A 11 -18.10 -0.69 -61.19
N ARG A 12 -17.11 0.11 -61.59
CA ARG A 12 -16.94 1.03 -62.74
C ARG A 12 -17.79 2.32 -62.72
N MET A 13 -17.05 3.42 -62.49
CA MET A 13 -17.19 4.87 -62.75
C MET A 13 -18.10 5.38 -63.88
N PRO A 14 -18.41 6.70 -63.86
CA PRO A 14 -17.69 7.61 -64.77
C PRO A 14 -17.11 8.88 -64.09
N LEU A 15 -16.03 9.39 -64.72
CA LEU A 15 -15.43 10.71 -64.54
C LEU A 15 -16.34 11.81 -65.09
N VAL A 16 -16.35 12.98 -64.43
CA VAL A 16 -16.54 14.28 -65.09
C VAL A 16 -15.39 15.18 -64.63
N VAL A 17 -14.62 15.67 -65.61
CA VAL A 17 -13.58 16.69 -65.47
C VAL A 17 -14.21 18.04 -65.78
N LEU A 18 -14.02 19.02 -64.90
CA LEU A 18 -14.06 20.44 -65.27
C LEU A 18 -13.02 21.18 -64.42
N ALA A 19 -12.15 21.87 -65.12
CA ALA A 19 -11.00 22.59 -64.59
C ALA A 19 -11.34 24.07 -64.32
N ALA A 20 -10.43 24.68 -63.53
CA ALA A 20 -10.15 26.12 -63.38
C ALA A 20 -11.07 26.93 -62.45
N CYS A 21 -10.53 27.37 -61.30
CA CYS A 21 -9.81 28.64 -61.19
C CYS A 21 -9.40 28.89 -59.72
N ALA A 22 -8.18 29.38 -59.55
CA ALA A 22 -7.64 29.83 -58.27
C ALA A 22 -8.39 31.06 -57.75
N LEU A 23 -8.58 31.14 -56.43
CA LEU A 23 -8.56 32.38 -55.65
C LEU A 23 -8.30 32.01 -54.18
N ALA A 24 -7.09 32.32 -53.72
CA ALA A 24 -6.73 32.32 -52.32
C ALA A 24 -7.42 33.51 -51.65
N LEU A 25 -8.29 33.25 -50.68
CA LEU A 25 -8.73 34.23 -49.69
C LEU A 25 -8.78 33.54 -48.33
N GLY A 26 -7.96 34.05 -47.41
CA GLY A 26 -7.90 33.60 -46.04
C GLY A 26 -9.24 33.78 -45.34
N GLY A 27 -9.67 32.73 -44.65
CA GLY A 27 -10.77 32.75 -43.71
C GLY A 27 -10.45 31.74 -42.62
N ALA A 28 -10.14 32.23 -41.43
CA ALA A 28 -9.97 31.40 -40.26
C ALA A 28 -11.22 30.53 -40.07
N ILE A 29 -11.04 29.20 -40.13
CA ILE A 29 -12.05 28.28 -39.64
C ILE A 29 -12.03 28.45 -38.12
N PRO A 30 -13.10 28.92 -37.47
CA PRO A 30 -13.17 28.85 -36.03
C PRO A 30 -13.24 27.37 -35.69
N GLU A 31 -12.19 26.83 -35.08
CA GLU A 31 -12.29 25.58 -34.34
C GLU A 31 -13.48 25.72 -33.40
N SER A 32 -14.55 24.98 -33.70
CA SER A 32 -15.66 24.86 -32.78
C SER A 32 -15.11 24.28 -31.48
N PRO A 33 -15.33 24.94 -30.32
CA PRO A 33 -14.94 24.37 -29.04
C PRO A 33 -15.89 23.22 -28.75
N SER A 34 -15.51 22.03 -29.18
CA SER A 34 -16.26 20.81 -28.88
C SER A 34 -16.14 20.51 -27.38
N ALA A 35 -17.29 20.69 -26.73
CA ALA A 35 -17.67 20.12 -25.44
C ALA A 35 -16.87 20.59 -24.22
N ALA A 36 -17.45 21.56 -23.53
CA ALA A 36 -17.43 21.62 -22.08
C ALA A 36 -17.75 20.22 -21.50
N ALA A 37 -16.71 19.47 -21.14
CA ALA A 37 -16.84 18.25 -20.37
C ALA A 37 -16.84 18.64 -18.89
N ASP A 38 -18.05 18.79 -18.34
CA ASP A 38 -18.44 18.88 -16.94
C ASP A 38 -17.54 19.72 -16.02
N GLY A 39 -18.05 20.87 -15.57
CA GLY A 39 -17.42 21.79 -14.60
C GLY A 39 -17.14 21.23 -13.20
N LYS A 40 -16.95 19.91 -13.05
CA LYS A 40 -16.37 19.31 -11.85
C LYS A 40 -14.83 19.41 -11.96
N PRO A 41 -14.14 19.92 -10.92
CA PRO A 41 -12.69 19.91 -10.90
C PRO A 41 -12.19 18.48 -11.12
N ARG A 42 -11.41 18.25 -12.18
CA ARG A 42 -10.78 16.94 -12.42
C ARG A 42 -9.95 16.54 -11.20
N CYS A 43 -10.02 15.26 -10.80
CA CYS A 43 -9.21 14.74 -9.71
C CYS A 43 -7.72 14.88 -10.02
N ILE A 44 -6.92 15.04 -8.97
CA ILE A 44 -5.46 15.09 -9.06
C ILE A 44 -4.98 13.76 -9.63
N SER A 45 -4.33 13.77 -10.79
CA SER A 45 -3.90 12.54 -11.49
C SER A 45 -2.39 12.40 -11.66
N THR A 46 -1.61 13.40 -11.25
CA THR A 46 -0.15 13.38 -11.36
C THR A 46 0.52 13.67 -10.02
N PRO A 47 1.72 13.11 -9.75
CA PRO A 47 2.50 13.42 -8.54
C PRO A 47 2.76 14.92 -8.36
N ARG A 48 3.12 15.62 -9.44
CA ARG A 48 3.35 17.08 -9.42
C ARG A 48 2.09 17.86 -9.03
N ALA A 49 0.92 17.51 -9.56
CA ALA A 49 -0.32 18.17 -9.19
C ALA A 49 -0.71 17.87 -7.73
N TYR A 50 -0.38 16.68 -7.22
CA TYR A 50 -0.56 16.35 -5.81
C TYR A 50 0.34 17.21 -4.92
N ARG A 51 1.63 17.35 -5.26
CA ARG A 51 2.55 18.26 -4.55
C ARG A 51 2.02 19.69 -4.53
N ALA A 52 1.55 20.21 -5.66
CA ALA A 52 0.97 21.56 -5.71
C ALA A 52 -0.25 21.72 -4.78
N ALA A 53 -1.14 20.73 -4.74
CA ALA A 53 -2.28 20.74 -3.82
C ALA A 53 -1.84 20.64 -2.35
N TRP A 54 -0.83 19.83 -2.06
CA TRP A 54 -0.23 19.71 -0.72
C TRP A 54 0.34 21.04 -0.23
N ASP A 55 1.13 21.72 -1.07
CA ASP A 55 1.76 23.01 -0.74
C ASP A 55 0.69 24.09 -0.54
N ALA A 56 -0.35 24.10 -1.37
CA ALA A 56 -1.51 25.00 -1.25
C ALA A 56 -2.51 24.61 -0.15
N ARG A 57 -2.26 23.53 0.61
CA ARG A 57 -3.17 22.97 1.62
C ARG A 57 -4.60 22.70 1.09
N GLN A 58 -4.69 22.31 -0.18
CA GLN A 58 -5.94 22.12 -0.89
C GLN A 58 -6.38 20.65 -0.85
N VAL A 59 -7.59 20.41 -0.33
CA VAL A 59 -8.23 19.09 -0.39
C VAL A 59 -8.98 18.96 -1.73
N ARG A 60 -8.64 17.92 -2.50
CA ARG A 60 -9.26 17.57 -3.77
C ARG A 60 -9.29 16.06 -3.91
N CYS A 61 -10.20 15.53 -4.73
CA CYS A 61 -10.17 14.12 -5.08
C CYS A 61 -8.86 13.74 -5.78
N VAL A 62 -8.42 12.50 -5.58
CA VAL A 62 -7.18 11.94 -6.11
C VAL A 62 -7.51 10.75 -7.00
N SER A 63 -6.89 10.69 -8.17
CA SER A 63 -7.05 9.60 -9.13
C SER A 63 -6.63 8.26 -8.51
N PRO A 64 -7.39 7.17 -8.74
CA PRO A 64 -6.98 5.80 -8.35
C PRO A 64 -5.65 5.32 -8.94
N SER A 65 -5.08 6.06 -9.89
CA SER A 65 -3.76 5.79 -10.49
C SER A 65 -2.58 6.30 -9.65
N LEU A 66 -2.83 7.08 -8.59
CA LEU A 66 -1.81 7.59 -7.69
C LEU A 66 -1.72 6.75 -6.41
N PHE A 67 -0.49 6.50 -5.99
CA PHE A 67 -0.15 5.76 -4.79
C PHE A 67 0.78 6.60 -3.92
N GLY A 68 0.74 6.34 -2.60
CA GLY A 68 1.61 6.99 -1.63
C GLY A 68 2.35 5.97 -0.78
N THR A 69 3.64 6.16 -0.55
CA THR A 69 4.40 5.34 0.40
C THR A 69 5.29 6.23 1.26
N THR A 70 5.26 6.04 2.57
CA THR A 70 6.23 6.66 3.47
C THR A 70 7.52 5.87 3.46
N HIS A 71 8.66 6.55 3.39
CA HIS A 71 9.98 5.91 3.39
C HIS A 71 11.01 6.76 4.12
N ALA A 72 12.10 6.13 4.56
CA ALA A 72 13.21 6.87 5.14
C ALA A 72 13.79 7.84 4.09
N ARG A 73 14.12 9.06 4.51
CA ARG A 73 14.68 10.10 3.65
C ARG A 73 15.96 9.60 2.98
N GLY A 74 16.09 9.87 1.68
CA GLY A 74 17.22 9.41 0.86
C GLY A 74 17.14 7.94 0.43
N SER A 75 16.04 7.23 0.74
CA SER A 75 15.80 5.90 0.17
C SER A 75 15.66 5.97 -1.35
N ALA A 76 16.24 5.00 -2.06
CA ALA A 76 16.17 4.92 -3.52
C ALA A 76 14.94 4.16 -4.04
N SER A 77 14.05 3.71 -3.15
CA SER A 77 12.85 2.94 -3.46
C SER A 77 11.76 3.19 -2.41
N PRO A 78 10.47 2.96 -2.73
CA PRO A 78 9.36 3.12 -1.77
C PRO A 78 9.52 2.25 -0.52
N TYR A 79 10.14 1.07 -0.66
CA TYR A 79 10.37 0.13 0.44
C TYR A 79 11.82 -0.36 0.45
N PRO A 80 12.36 -0.85 1.59
CA PRO A 80 13.72 -1.38 1.64
C PRO A 80 13.96 -2.43 0.55
N ARG A 81 15.08 -2.34 -0.17
CA ARG A 81 15.33 -3.07 -1.43
C ARG A 81 15.18 -4.59 -1.35
N GLY A 82 15.39 -5.20 -0.18
CA GLY A 82 15.22 -6.64 0.00
C GLY A 82 13.77 -7.12 -0.07
N PHE A 83 12.78 -6.22 0.07
CA PHE A 83 11.37 -6.59 0.00
C PHE A 83 10.92 -6.87 -1.43
N TRP A 84 10.15 -7.93 -1.63
CA TRP A 84 9.58 -8.26 -2.95
C TRP A 84 8.42 -7.33 -3.32
N TYR A 85 7.53 -7.06 -2.36
CA TYR A 85 6.47 -6.06 -2.49
C TYR A 85 6.68 -4.87 -1.56
N ALA A 86 6.30 -3.68 -2.02
CA ALA A 86 6.19 -2.47 -1.23
C ALA A 86 4.74 -2.28 -0.77
N TRP A 87 4.56 -1.74 0.43
CA TRP A 87 3.27 -1.27 0.92
C TRP A 87 2.97 0.14 0.42
N ALA A 88 1.72 0.39 0.03
CA ALA A 88 1.30 1.69 -0.46
C ALA A 88 -0.11 2.05 -0.01
N GLY A 89 -0.29 3.31 0.35
CA GLY A 89 -1.58 3.94 0.51
C GLY A 89 -2.25 4.20 -0.84
N SER A 90 -3.57 4.11 -0.83
CA SER A 90 -4.41 4.34 -2.00
C SER A 90 -4.66 5.82 -2.28
N SER A 91 -5.39 6.12 -3.37
CA SER A 91 -5.87 7.47 -3.63
C SER A 91 -6.74 8.04 -2.50
N THR A 92 -7.51 7.20 -1.79
CA THR A 92 -8.29 7.67 -0.64
C THR A 92 -7.40 7.99 0.57
N ASN A 93 -6.26 7.33 0.73
CA ASN A 93 -5.27 7.71 1.73
C ASN A 93 -4.64 9.06 1.38
N LEU A 94 -4.27 9.26 0.11
CA LEU A 94 -3.72 10.53 -0.37
C LEU A 94 -4.71 11.69 -0.16
N GLU A 95 -6.00 11.50 -0.41
CA GLU A 95 -7.03 12.49 -0.07
C GLU A 95 -7.04 12.83 1.42
N ARG A 96 -6.98 11.81 2.29
CA ARG A 96 -6.88 12.00 3.75
C ARG A 96 -5.60 12.71 4.17
N PHE A 97 -4.49 12.49 3.47
CA PHE A 97 -3.24 13.20 3.76
C PHE A 97 -3.35 14.69 3.40
N LEU A 98 -4.04 15.04 2.30
CA LEU A 98 -4.37 16.44 2.00
C LEU A 98 -5.28 17.05 3.07
N GLU A 99 -6.24 16.30 3.61
CA GLU A 99 -7.07 16.75 4.74
C GLU A 99 -6.23 17.01 6.01
N LEU A 100 -5.31 16.11 6.35
CA LEU A 100 -4.37 16.33 7.47
C LEU A 100 -3.54 17.59 7.25
N ARG A 101 -3.00 17.77 6.03
CA ARG A 101 -2.22 18.95 5.68
C ARG A 101 -3.04 20.24 5.78
N ARG A 102 -4.33 20.20 5.43
CA ARG A 102 -5.25 21.34 5.58
C ARG A 102 -5.57 21.64 7.04
N MET A 103 -5.86 20.63 7.87
CA MET A 103 -6.24 20.82 9.26
C MET A 103 -5.08 21.21 10.17
N TYR A 104 -3.91 20.59 9.96
CA TYR A 104 -2.75 20.70 10.86
C TYR A 104 -1.53 21.32 10.20
N GLY A 105 -1.69 22.03 9.07
CA GLY A 105 -0.58 22.62 8.32
C GLY A 105 0.30 23.57 9.14
N ASP A 106 -0.27 24.22 10.16
CA ASP A 106 0.44 25.11 11.10
C ASP A 106 1.07 24.35 12.29
N THR A 107 0.89 23.04 12.35
CA THR A 107 1.57 22.13 13.29
C THR A 107 2.15 20.95 12.51
N PRO A 108 3.21 21.14 11.70
CA PRO A 108 3.74 20.12 10.80
C PRO A 108 3.98 18.74 11.44
N PRO A 109 4.45 18.61 12.71
CA PRO A 109 4.54 17.33 13.40
C PRO A 109 3.24 16.53 13.46
N LYS A 110 2.08 17.19 13.59
CA LYS A 110 0.77 16.51 13.54
C LYS A 110 0.45 15.98 12.15
N VAL A 111 0.92 16.65 11.08
CA VAL A 111 0.74 16.16 9.72
C VAL A 111 1.61 14.93 9.48
N GLY A 112 2.93 15.04 9.71
CA GLY A 112 3.87 13.94 9.47
C GLY A 112 3.57 12.70 10.31
N ILE A 113 3.45 12.87 11.63
CA ILE A 113 3.11 11.76 12.54
C ILE A 113 1.69 11.26 12.31
N GLY A 114 0.76 12.14 11.92
CA GLY A 114 -0.60 11.76 11.53
C GLY A 114 -0.59 10.78 10.36
N ILE A 115 0.20 11.05 9.32
CA ILE A 115 0.35 10.17 8.16
C ILE A 115 0.97 8.83 8.57
N LEU A 116 2.09 8.83 9.31
CA LEU A 116 2.75 7.60 9.76
C LEU A 116 1.83 6.74 10.65
N SER A 117 1.07 7.38 11.54
CA SER A 117 0.05 6.70 12.35
C SER A 117 -1.04 6.08 11.44
N TYR A 118 -1.48 6.85 10.44
CA TYR A 118 -2.53 6.44 9.50
C TYR A 118 -2.11 5.28 8.59
N VAL A 119 -0.81 5.07 8.33
CA VAL A 119 -0.28 3.90 7.61
C VAL A 119 0.28 2.82 8.55
N GLY A 120 -0.09 2.84 9.83
CA GLY A 120 0.15 1.72 10.74
C GLY A 120 1.56 1.60 11.32
N TYR A 121 2.36 2.67 11.35
CA TYR A 121 3.72 2.60 11.93
C TYR A 121 3.67 2.36 13.45
N PRO A 122 4.45 1.40 13.98
CA PRO A 122 4.66 1.25 15.42
C PRO A 122 5.65 2.29 15.96
N GLY A 123 5.74 2.41 17.28
CA GLY A 123 6.86 3.11 17.95
C GLY A 123 6.95 4.62 17.71
N LEU A 124 5.87 5.28 17.26
CA LEU A 124 5.87 6.70 16.90
C LEU A 124 6.16 7.66 18.07
N ASN A 125 6.06 7.17 19.31
CA ASN A 125 6.47 7.93 20.50
C ASN A 125 7.98 8.25 20.49
N THR A 126 8.81 7.38 19.91
CA THR A 126 10.28 7.52 19.91
C THR A 126 10.88 7.62 18.50
N TRP A 127 10.06 7.44 17.45
CA TRP A 127 10.51 7.46 16.06
C TRP A 127 11.19 8.77 15.66
N ASP A 128 12.47 8.73 15.30
CA ASP A 128 13.25 9.92 14.94
C ASP A 128 13.85 9.84 13.53
N THR A 129 13.61 8.74 12.81
CA THR A 129 14.09 8.56 11.44
C THR A 129 13.44 9.59 10.51
N PRO A 130 14.22 10.47 9.85
CA PRO A 130 13.70 11.39 8.84
C PRO A 130 12.92 10.61 7.78
N THR A 131 11.69 11.03 7.53
CA THR A 131 10.74 10.28 6.70
C THR A 131 10.13 11.22 5.68
N ASP A 132 9.95 10.72 4.47
CA ASP A 132 9.28 11.42 3.38
C ASP A 132 8.07 10.61 2.92
N LEU A 133 7.12 11.28 2.25
CA LEU A 133 6.01 10.68 1.54
C LEU A 133 6.31 10.76 0.04
N ALA A 134 6.60 9.60 -0.56
CA ALA A 134 6.63 9.48 -2.01
C ALA A 134 5.19 9.39 -2.54
N VAL A 135 4.87 10.18 -3.55
CA VAL A 135 3.63 10.07 -4.32
C VAL A 135 3.97 9.78 -5.77
N TYR A 136 3.40 8.73 -6.34
CA TYR A 136 3.85 8.21 -7.63
C TYR A 136 2.74 7.51 -8.42
N THR A 137 3.03 7.28 -9.70
CA THR A 137 2.25 6.41 -10.59
C THR A 137 3.01 5.11 -10.85
N LEU A 138 2.30 4.03 -11.14
CA LEU A 138 2.92 2.76 -11.51
C LEU A 138 3.28 2.71 -13.01
N PRO A 139 4.32 1.94 -13.39
CA PRO A 139 4.61 1.67 -14.79
C PRO A 139 3.43 1.02 -15.53
N PRO A 140 3.30 1.21 -16.86
CA PRO A 140 2.29 0.54 -17.65
C PRO A 140 2.29 -0.98 -17.43
N GLY A 141 1.11 -1.57 -17.26
CA GLY A 141 0.96 -3.01 -17.03
C GLY A 141 1.20 -3.47 -15.59
N VAL A 142 1.82 -2.65 -14.74
CA VAL A 142 1.98 -2.95 -13.32
C VAL A 142 0.69 -2.60 -12.57
N ARG A 143 0.19 -3.53 -11.76
CA ARG A 143 -1.03 -3.35 -10.97
C ARG A 143 -0.73 -3.47 -9.48
N ALA A 144 -1.28 -2.55 -8.71
CA ALA A 144 -1.38 -2.70 -7.27
C ALA A 144 -2.40 -3.79 -6.94
N GLN A 145 -2.17 -4.51 -5.84
CA GLN A 145 -3.04 -5.59 -5.39
C GLN A 145 -3.55 -5.27 -3.99
N VAL A 146 -4.81 -5.62 -3.72
CA VAL A 146 -5.35 -5.57 -2.36
C VAL A 146 -4.81 -6.79 -1.61
N PRO A 147 -4.00 -6.60 -0.56
CA PRO A 147 -3.46 -7.71 0.17
C PRO A 147 -4.57 -8.39 0.97
N ALA A 148 -4.51 -9.71 0.95
CA ALA A 148 -5.27 -10.65 1.75
C ALA A 148 -4.39 -11.89 1.90
N PHE A 149 -4.67 -12.77 2.85
CA PHE A 149 -3.86 -13.98 2.99
C PHE A 149 -3.88 -14.82 1.71
N GLU A 150 -5.03 -14.91 1.05
CA GLU A 150 -5.23 -15.57 -0.24
C GLU A 150 -4.39 -14.91 -1.35
N THR A 151 -4.32 -13.58 -1.37
CA THR A 151 -3.43 -12.84 -2.28
C THR A 151 -1.99 -13.24 -2.06
N TRP A 152 -1.52 -13.25 -0.81
CA TRP A 152 -0.14 -13.62 -0.49
C TRP A 152 0.19 -15.05 -0.91
N PHE A 153 -0.66 -16.03 -0.59
CA PHE A 153 -0.38 -17.42 -0.94
C PHE A 153 -0.50 -17.68 -2.44
N ARG A 154 -1.42 -17.02 -3.15
CA ARG A 154 -1.45 -17.06 -4.62
C ARG A 154 -0.14 -16.55 -5.21
N LEU A 155 0.40 -15.43 -4.71
CA LEU A 155 1.68 -14.89 -5.18
C LEU A 155 2.84 -15.87 -4.91
N LEU A 156 2.83 -16.55 -3.78
CA LEU A 156 3.83 -17.57 -3.47
C LEU A 156 3.73 -18.78 -4.40
N ASP A 157 2.51 -19.23 -4.72
CA ASP A 157 2.28 -20.33 -5.66
C ASP A 157 2.68 -19.95 -7.10
N GLU A 158 2.40 -18.71 -7.53
CA GLU A 158 2.81 -18.20 -8.84
C GLU A 158 4.34 -18.11 -8.98
N GLU A 159 5.05 -17.71 -7.92
CA GLU A 159 6.51 -17.52 -7.96
C GLU A 159 7.29 -18.83 -7.73
N PHE A 160 6.81 -19.71 -6.85
CA PHE A 160 7.56 -20.89 -6.41
C PHE A 160 6.93 -22.22 -6.83
N GLY A 161 5.73 -22.19 -7.41
CA GLY A 161 4.94 -23.39 -7.69
C GLY A 161 4.44 -24.07 -6.42
N ASN A 162 3.85 -25.26 -6.60
CA ASN A 162 3.36 -26.06 -5.47
C ASN A 162 4.54 -26.71 -4.71
N THR A 163 5.02 -26.04 -3.68
CA THR A 163 6.11 -26.52 -2.81
C THR A 163 5.63 -27.38 -1.64
N GLY A 164 4.31 -27.47 -1.42
CA GLY A 164 3.74 -28.01 -0.19
C GLY A 164 4.14 -27.25 1.09
N ALA A 165 4.80 -26.09 0.98
CA ALA A 165 5.20 -25.27 2.12
C ALA A 165 4.03 -24.50 2.74
N TYR A 166 2.94 -24.31 1.98
CA TYR A 166 1.79 -23.49 2.35
C TYR A 166 0.49 -24.30 2.26
N PRO A 167 0.20 -25.25 3.18
CA PRO A 167 -0.97 -26.11 3.06
C PRO A 167 -2.29 -25.33 3.15
N LEU A 168 -3.24 -25.63 2.26
CA LEU A 168 -4.55 -24.94 2.20
C LEU A 168 -5.26 -24.88 3.56
N ALA A 169 -5.26 -25.97 4.33
CA ALA A 169 -5.89 -25.99 5.65
C ALA A 169 -5.33 -24.92 6.62
N ALA A 170 -4.02 -24.65 6.55
CA ALA A 170 -3.38 -23.61 7.35
C ALA A 170 -3.69 -22.21 6.82
N GLN A 171 -3.79 -22.03 5.50
CA GLN A 171 -4.23 -20.78 4.89
C GLN A 171 -5.68 -20.45 5.30
N THR A 172 -6.59 -21.41 5.17
CA THR A 172 -8.00 -21.28 5.57
C THR A 172 -8.12 -20.95 7.05
N ARG A 173 -7.36 -21.65 7.92
CA ARG A 173 -7.38 -21.36 9.35
C ARG A 173 -6.89 -19.95 9.66
N LEU A 174 -5.85 -19.49 8.98
CA LEU A 174 -5.32 -18.13 9.16
C LEU A 174 -6.37 -17.07 8.76
N ALA A 175 -6.94 -17.19 7.56
CA ALA A 175 -7.99 -16.30 7.09
C ALA A 175 -9.22 -16.29 8.02
N TYR A 176 -9.66 -17.47 8.46
CA TYR A 176 -10.79 -17.63 9.37
C TYR A 176 -10.61 -16.88 10.70
N VAL A 177 -9.42 -16.90 11.30
CA VAL A 177 -9.20 -16.20 12.59
C VAL A 177 -9.38 -14.68 12.42
N TYR A 178 -8.89 -14.11 11.32
CA TYR A 178 -9.03 -12.68 11.05
C TYR A 178 -10.46 -12.30 10.63
N SER A 179 -11.19 -13.19 9.94
CA SER A 179 -12.56 -12.93 9.50
C SER A 179 -13.60 -13.01 10.63
N ARG A 180 -13.20 -13.43 11.84
CA ARG A 180 -14.09 -13.66 12.99
C ARG A 180 -13.89 -12.67 14.13
N LEU A 181 -13.18 -11.57 13.89
CA LEU A 181 -13.00 -10.50 14.87
C LEU A 181 -14.35 -9.89 15.25
N GLY A 182 -14.66 -9.89 16.55
CA GLY A 182 -15.84 -9.22 17.08
C GLY A 182 -15.71 -7.69 17.11
N PRO A 183 -16.79 -6.95 17.45
CA PRO A 183 -16.81 -5.48 17.40
C PRO A 183 -15.81 -4.77 18.31
N ARG A 184 -15.26 -5.48 19.31
CA ARG A 184 -14.26 -4.97 20.27
C ARG A 184 -12.88 -5.61 20.10
N GLN A 185 -12.71 -6.45 19.08
CA GLN A 185 -11.45 -7.12 18.79
C GLN A 185 -10.83 -6.54 17.53
N ASP A 186 -9.51 -6.47 17.50
CA ASP A 186 -8.75 -5.98 16.35
C ASP A 186 -7.71 -7.01 15.86
N VAL A 187 -7.00 -6.62 14.82
CA VAL A 187 -5.95 -7.42 14.16
C VAL A 187 -4.84 -7.89 15.09
N VAL A 188 -4.57 -7.18 16.19
CA VAL A 188 -3.56 -7.61 17.17
C VAL A 188 -4.12 -8.73 18.04
N ASP A 189 -5.44 -8.75 18.29
CA ASP A 189 -6.10 -9.90 18.95
C ASP A 189 -6.07 -11.14 18.06
N ALA A 190 -6.32 -10.99 16.76
CA ALA A 190 -6.16 -12.09 15.79
C ALA A 190 -4.69 -12.56 15.73
N PHE A 191 -3.73 -11.64 15.71
CA PHE A 191 -2.31 -11.98 15.74
C PHE A 191 -1.95 -12.79 16.99
N GLN A 192 -2.39 -12.36 18.17
CA GLN A 192 -2.20 -13.09 19.42
C GLN A 192 -2.85 -14.48 19.35
N ALA A 193 -4.09 -14.58 18.86
CA ALA A 193 -4.81 -15.85 18.77
C ALA A 193 -4.12 -16.86 17.85
N VAL A 194 -3.51 -16.39 16.75
CA VAL A 194 -2.76 -17.25 15.81
C VAL A 194 -1.37 -17.60 16.33
N THR A 195 -0.65 -16.63 16.89
CA THR A 195 0.79 -16.75 17.16
C THR A 195 1.13 -17.02 18.62
N GLY A 196 0.19 -16.83 19.55
CA GLY A 196 0.42 -16.86 20.99
C GLY A 196 1.13 -15.62 21.57
N CYS A 197 1.70 -14.75 20.71
CA CYS A 197 2.40 -13.55 21.16
C CYS A 197 1.45 -12.60 21.90
N ARG A 198 1.76 -12.30 23.18
CA ARG A 198 0.90 -11.45 24.04
C ARG A 198 0.76 -10.05 23.45
N ARG A 199 -0.48 -9.62 23.26
CA ARG A 199 -0.90 -8.30 22.77
C ARG A 199 -0.20 -7.17 23.49
N THR A 200 -0.26 -7.16 24.83
CA THR A 200 0.31 -6.07 25.64
C THR A 200 1.81 -5.92 25.37
N ALA A 201 2.54 -7.03 25.35
CA ALA A 201 3.97 -7.02 25.06
C ALA A 201 4.28 -6.55 23.62
N LEU A 202 3.49 -6.96 22.63
CA LEU A 202 3.65 -6.47 21.25
C LEU A 202 3.45 -4.95 21.16
N LEU A 203 2.41 -4.43 21.82
CA LEU A 203 2.10 -3.00 21.83
C LEU A 203 3.11 -2.16 22.64
N ASP A 204 3.76 -2.78 23.63
CA ASP A 204 4.89 -2.19 24.36
C ASP A 204 6.22 -2.25 23.57
N GLY A 205 6.18 -2.73 22.33
CA GLY A 205 7.35 -2.80 21.44
C GLY A 205 8.34 -3.90 21.80
N LYS A 206 7.89 -4.97 22.49
CA LYS A 206 8.76 -6.12 22.78
C LYS A 206 8.95 -6.98 21.53
N ASP A 207 10.18 -7.43 21.33
CA ASP A 207 10.51 -8.37 20.27
C ASP A 207 9.75 -9.70 20.43
N VAL A 208 9.32 -10.24 19.29
CA VAL A 208 8.66 -11.53 19.21
C VAL A 208 9.56 -12.64 19.75
N SER A 209 9.11 -13.32 20.80
CA SER A 209 9.91 -14.30 21.52
C SER A 209 9.04 -15.21 22.38
N ALA A 210 9.61 -16.34 22.81
CA ALA A 210 8.94 -17.24 23.75
C ALA A 210 8.61 -16.53 25.08
N LYS A 211 9.42 -15.54 25.50
CA LYS A 211 9.20 -14.75 26.73
C LYS A 211 7.87 -14.00 26.72
N ILE A 212 7.42 -13.57 25.55
CA ILE A 212 6.12 -12.90 25.40
C ILE A 212 5.00 -13.87 24.99
N GLY A 213 5.24 -15.19 25.04
CA GLY A 213 4.22 -16.22 24.77
C GLY A 213 4.09 -16.65 23.30
N CYS A 214 4.93 -16.15 22.40
CA CYS A 214 4.91 -16.60 21.02
C CYS A 214 5.13 -18.12 20.93
N ASN A 215 4.29 -18.81 20.16
CA ASN A 215 4.31 -20.25 20.05
C ASN A 215 5.50 -20.75 19.21
N ALA A 216 5.87 -22.02 19.43
CA ALA A 216 7.03 -22.62 18.78
C ALA A 216 6.90 -22.69 17.25
N ALA A 217 5.69 -22.85 16.72
CA ALA A 217 5.46 -22.91 15.28
C ALA A 217 5.78 -21.57 14.59
N PHE A 218 5.33 -20.46 15.17
CA PHE A 218 5.64 -19.10 14.72
C PHE A 218 7.15 -18.82 14.81
N LEU A 219 7.76 -19.02 15.98
CA LEU A 219 9.18 -18.73 16.20
C LEU A 219 10.08 -19.61 15.32
N GLY A 220 9.73 -20.89 15.15
CA GLY A 220 10.43 -21.81 14.26
C GLY A 220 10.34 -21.39 12.80
N ALA A 221 9.22 -20.80 12.36
CA ALA A 221 9.07 -20.28 11.00
C ALA A 221 9.98 -19.08 10.76
N LEU A 222 10.06 -18.15 11.71
CA LEU A 222 10.99 -17.00 11.66
C LEU A 222 12.44 -17.48 11.55
N ALA A 223 12.83 -18.42 12.42
CA ALA A 223 14.18 -18.98 12.43
C ALA A 223 14.53 -19.69 11.11
N ALA A 224 13.59 -20.49 10.56
CA ALA A 224 13.79 -21.20 9.31
C ALA A 224 13.87 -20.26 8.10
N ALA A 225 13.08 -19.18 8.09
CA ALA A 225 13.08 -18.19 7.02
C ALA A 225 14.39 -17.37 6.97
N GLY A 226 15.02 -17.15 8.12
CA GLY A 226 16.29 -16.43 8.24
C GLY A 226 16.10 -14.91 8.36
N PRO A 227 17.10 -14.09 7.98
CA PRO A 227 17.05 -12.66 8.22
C PRO A 227 15.92 -11.97 7.44
N SER A 228 15.27 -11.00 8.08
CA SER A 228 14.25 -10.14 7.44
C SER A 228 14.90 -9.15 6.45
N PRO A 229 14.18 -8.73 5.40
CA PRO A 229 14.62 -7.65 4.52
C PRO A 229 14.92 -6.30 5.19
N TYR A 230 14.42 -6.07 6.41
CA TYR A 230 14.80 -4.89 7.20
C TYR A 230 16.27 -4.88 7.65
N VAL A 231 16.94 -6.04 7.67
CA VAL A 231 18.31 -6.15 8.19
C VAL A 231 19.28 -6.43 7.04
N ARG A 232 19.11 -7.59 6.38
CA ARG A 232 19.98 -8.05 5.29
C ARG A 232 19.37 -9.18 4.44
N GLY A 233 18.11 -9.51 4.68
CA GLY A 233 17.41 -10.56 3.94
C GLY A 233 16.85 -10.08 2.61
N GLU A 234 16.32 -11.02 1.85
CA GLU A 234 15.47 -10.75 0.68
C GLU A 234 14.20 -11.58 0.80
N SER A 235 13.03 -11.01 0.50
CA SER A 235 11.74 -11.69 0.67
C SER A 235 11.69 -13.03 -0.04
N LYS A 236 12.14 -13.09 -1.30
CA LYS A 236 12.11 -14.32 -2.09
C LYS A 236 13.00 -15.41 -1.49
N SER A 237 14.23 -15.06 -1.11
CA SER A 237 15.14 -15.96 -0.43
C SER A 237 14.62 -16.39 0.95
N CYS A 238 13.96 -15.49 1.67
CA CYS A 238 13.31 -15.75 2.96
C CYS A 238 12.19 -16.80 2.83
N PHE A 239 11.30 -16.68 1.82
CA PHE A 239 10.27 -17.68 1.55
C PHE A 239 10.85 -19.04 1.12
N ARG A 240 11.88 -19.05 0.25
CA ARG A 240 12.58 -20.28 -0.16
C ARG A 240 13.24 -20.98 1.04
N ASN A 241 13.87 -20.21 1.94
CA ASN A 241 14.48 -20.74 3.15
C ASN A 241 13.45 -21.39 4.05
N PHE A 242 12.29 -20.76 4.28
CA PHE A 242 11.21 -21.37 5.04
C PHE A 242 10.77 -22.69 4.41
N ALA A 243 10.50 -22.72 3.10
CA ALA A 243 10.07 -23.92 2.39
C ALA A 243 11.08 -25.07 2.52
N ALA A 244 12.39 -24.79 2.43
CA ALA A 244 13.44 -25.80 2.50
C ALA A 244 13.75 -26.25 3.95
N ARG A 245 13.78 -25.31 4.90
CA ARG A 245 14.38 -25.52 6.22
C ARG A 245 13.36 -25.77 7.33
N TYR A 246 12.12 -25.32 7.18
CA TYR A 246 11.12 -25.49 8.24
C TYR A 246 10.62 -26.93 8.30
N LYS A 247 10.94 -27.62 9.40
CA LYS A 247 10.55 -29.03 9.64
C LYS A 247 9.36 -29.20 10.60
N GLY A 248 8.87 -28.10 11.17
CA GLY A 248 7.74 -28.11 12.10
C GLY A 248 6.38 -28.24 11.39
N PRO A 249 5.30 -28.39 12.16
CA PRO A 249 3.94 -28.37 11.62
C PRO A 249 3.64 -27.02 10.93
N LYS A 250 3.28 -27.06 9.65
CA LYS A 250 2.95 -25.89 8.82
C LYS A 250 1.56 -25.34 9.16
N THR A 251 1.38 -24.88 10.40
CA THR A 251 0.13 -24.34 10.93
C THR A 251 -0.10 -22.89 10.51
N ALA A 252 -1.28 -22.35 10.79
CA ALA A 252 -1.56 -20.91 10.61
C ALA A 252 -0.53 -20.01 11.32
N ALA A 253 0.01 -20.45 12.47
CA ALA A 253 1.06 -19.73 13.19
C ALA A 253 2.38 -19.68 12.40
N ALA A 254 2.78 -20.80 11.80
CA ALA A 254 3.97 -20.86 10.96
C ALA A 254 3.82 -19.99 9.70
N LEU A 255 2.65 -20.04 9.06
CA LEU A 255 2.33 -19.20 7.91
C LEU A 255 2.30 -17.71 8.26
N ARG A 256 1.74 -17.37 9.42
CA ARG A 256 1.76 -16.00 9.94
C ARG A 256 3.19 -15.52 10.21
N GLY A 257 4.05 -16.41 10.71
CA GLY A 257 5.45 -16.15 10.98
C GLY A 257 6.27 -15.89 9.71
N VAL A 258 6.11 -16.71 8.68
CA VAL A 258 6.87 -16.49 7.42
C VAL A 258 6.43 -15.20 6.73
N LEU A 259 5.14 -14.86 6.71
CA LEU A 259 4.66 -13.58 6.17
C LEU A 259 5.16 -12.38 6.98
N TYR A 260 5.16 -12.47 8.32
CA TYR A 260 5.74 -11.47 9.22
C TYR A 260 7.23 -11.24 8.88
N GLN A 261 8.00 -12.32 8.77
CA GLN A 261 9.44 -12.24 8.58
C GLN A 261 9.85 -11.75 7.19
N CYS A 262 9.17 -12.26 6.16
CA CYS A 262 9.61 -12.10 4.78
C CYS A 262 8.99 -10.90 4.08
N GLN A 263 7.84 -10.39 4.51
CA GLN A 263 7.08 -9.41 3.71
C GLN A 263 6.43 -8.30 4.54
N ASP A 264 6.90 -8.11 5.77
CA ASP A 264 6.41 -7.08 6.70
C ASP A 264 4.89 -7.12 6.87
N VAL A 265 4.36 -8.34 6.99
CA VAL A 265 2.99 -8.52 7.42
C VAL A 265 3.02 -8.48 8.94
N GLY A 266 3.16 -7.30 9.54
CA GLY A 266 3.29 -7.07 10.98
C GLY A 266 1.98 -7.26 11.78
N PHE A 267 2.02 -7.13 13.11
CA PHE A 267 0.80 -7.19 13.92
C PHE A 267 -0.09 -5.94 13.79
N LEU A 268 0.49 -4.80 13.39
CA LEU A 268 -0.24 -3.58 13.01
C LEU A 268 -0.45 -3.47 11.49
N ASN A 269 0.48 -4.00 10.69
CA ASN A 269 0.37 -4.09 9.24
C ASN A 269 -0.28 -5.42 8.85
N THR A 270 -1.60 -5.38 8.75
CA THR A 270 -2.50 -6.52 8.99
C THR A 270 -2.39 -7.67 7.99
N GLY A 271 -1.81 -7.42 6.81
CA GLY A 271 -1.81 -8.39 5.72
C GLY A 271 -3.10 -8.43 4.92
N VAL A 272 -4.11 -7.65 5.31
CA VAL A 272 -5.48 -7.71 4.78
C VAL A 272 -6.01 -6.37 4.22
N GLY A 273 -5.11 -5.46 3.86
CA GLY A 273 -5.44 -4.29 3.03
C GLY A 273 -6.07 -3.12 3.78
N LEU A 274 -5.98 -3.13 5.11
CA LEU A 274 -6.40 -2.03 5.97
C LEU A 274 -5.29 -1.72 6.96
N GLY A 275 -4.94 -0.44 7.04
CA GLY A 275 -4.07 0.06 8.09
C GLY A 275 -4.78 0.01 9.44
N TYR A 276 -4.02 -0.25 10.50
CA TYR A 276 -4.48 -0.21 11.87
C TYR A 276 -3.39 0.36 12.76
N ASN A 277 -3.77 1.21 13.72
CA ASN A 277 -2.85 1.70 14.72
C ASN A 277 -3.51 1.85 16.09
N THR A 278 -2.73 1.66 17.16
CA THR A 278 -3.22 1.83 18.54
C THR A 278 -3.19 3.28 19.01
N TYR A 279 -2.45 4.15 18.31
CA TYR A 279 -2.46 5.60 18.50
C TYR A 279 -3.81 6.21 18.13
N ALA A 280 -4.01 7.46 18.57
CA ALA A 280 -5.20 8.24 18.22
C ALA A 280 -5.27 8.43 16.70
N ASN A 281 -6.41 8.07 16.10
CA ASN A 281 -6.71 8.45 14.74
C ASN A 281 -6.86 9.99 14.70
N PRO A 282 -6.11 10.69 13.82
CA PRO A 282 -6.13 12.15 13.76
C PRO A 282 -7.48 12.75 13.37
N PHE A 283 -8.40 11.97 12.80
CA PHE A 283 -9.72 12.45 12.36
C PHE A 283 -10.84 12.29 13.39
N VAL A 284 -10.56 11.70 14.56
CA VAL A 284 -11.62 11.29 15.51
C VAL A 284 -11.74 12.23 16.72
N CYS A 285 -10.87 13.24 16.85
CA CYS A 285 -10.86 14.25 17.93
C CYS A 285 -11.14 13.67 19.34
N LYS A 286 -10.54 12.51 19.65
CA LYS A 286 -10.64 11.85 20.95
C LYS A 286 -9.29 11.24 21.35
N PRO A 287 -9.01 11.08 22.65
CA PRO A 287 -7.89 10.29 23.13
C PRO A 287 -7.90 8.87 22.58
N ALA A 288 -6.73 8.28 22.34
CA ALA A 288 -6.59 6.94 21.73
C ALA A 288 -7.34 5.84 22.49
N ARG A 289 -7.42 5.96 23.83
CA ARG A 289 -8.15 5.03 24.70
C ARG A 289 -9.67 5.12 24.60
N GLU A 290 -10.19 6.24 24.11
CA GLU A 290 -11.63 6.53 23.99
C GLU A 290 -12.14 6.32 22.55
N GLN A 291 -11.25 5.99 21.62
CA GLN A 291 -11.59 5.61 20.25
C GLN A 291 -11.94 4.12 20.19
N SER A 292 -13.02 3.80 19.48
CA SER A 292 -13.40 2.41 19.22
C SER A 292 -12.38 1.71 18.32
N VAL A 293 -12.41 0.38 18.28
CA VAL A 293 -11.58 -0.41 17.36
C VAL A 293 -11.80 0.03 15.91
N LEU A 294 -13.05 0.22 15.49
CA LEU A 294 -13.38 0.65 14.13
C LEU A 294 -12.77 2.02 13.79
N GLN A 295 -12.75 2.94 14.77
CA GLN A 295 -12.15 4.26 14.60
C GLN A 295 -10.61 4.22 14.46
N LYS A 296 -9.97 3.12 14.85
CA LYS A 296 -8.52 2.91 14.76
C LYS A 296 -8.07 2.24 13.47
N TYR A 297 -9.01 1.64 12.73
CA TYR A 297 -8.74 1.26 11.34
C TYR A 297 -8.66 2.52 10.48
N THR A 298 -7.66 2.53 9.61
CA THR A 298 -7.32 3.67 8.77
C THR A 298 -7.55 3.33 7.31
N GLY A 299 -6.86 4.00 6.39
CA GLY A 299 -7.14 3.89 4.96
C GLY A 299 -6.74 2.54 4.36
N ARG A 300 -7.04 2.40 3.07
CA ARG A 300 -6.81 1.17 2.32
C ARG A 300 -5.34 1.04 1.93
N GLU A 301 -4.79 -0.14 2.19
CA GLU A 301 -3.42 -0.46 1.84
C GLU A 301 -3.40 -1.40 0.63
N PHE A 302 -2.39 -1.19 -0.19
CA PHE A 302 -2.09 -1.98 -1.37
C PHE A 302 -0.67 -2.52 -1.26
N ILE A 303 -0.42 -3.60 -2.00
CA ILE A 303 0.92 -4.07 -2.27
C ILE A 303 1.22 -3.91 -3.75
N LEU A 304 2.45 -3.51 -4.06
CA LEU A 304 2.94 -3.35 -5.42
C LEU A 304 4.37 -3.84 -5.53
N PRO A 305 4.82 -4.32 -6.72
CA PRO A 305 6.20 -4.77 -6.88
C PRO A 305 7.17 -3.69 -6.42
N ASN A 306 8.07 -4.03 -5.49
CA ASN A 306 9.02 -3.06 -4.98
C ASN A 306 10.01 -2.71 -6.09
N THR A 307 10.09 -1.43 -6.45
CA THR A 307 10.92 -0.94 -7.54
C THR A 307 11.66 0.31 -7.11
N ALA A 308 12.81 0.57 -7.72
CA ALA A 308 13.52 1.81 -7.50
C ALA A 308 12.72 3.01 -8.05
N PHE A 309 12.86 4.17 -7.40
CA PHE A 309 12.16 5.40 -7.78
C PHE A 309 12.49 5.86 -9.21
N ASP A 310 13.72 5.63 -9.68
CA ASP A 310 14.18 5.93 -11.03
C ASP A 310 13.51 5.09 -12.14
N ARG A 311 12.85 3.98 -11.76
CA ARG A 311 12.07 3.13 -12.65
C ARG A 311 10.58 3.45 -12.64
N LEU A 312 10.13 4.38 -11.79
CA LEU A 312 8.75 4.85 -11.81
C LEU A 312 8.57 5.92 -12.90
N PRO A 313 7.43 5.95 -13.62
CA PRO A 313 7.19 6.97 -14.65
C PRO A 313 7.22 8.40 -14.11
N SER A 314 6.76 8.59 -12.88
CA SER A 314 6.80 9.87 -12.19
C SER A 314 6.63 9.63 -10.68
N HIS A 315 7.40 10.36 -9.88
CA HIS A 315 7.22 10.46 -8.45
C HIS A 315 7.57 11.88 -7.97
N VAL A 316 7.11 12.22 -6.77
CA VAL A 316 7.59 13.37 -5.99
C VAL A 316 7.76 12.90 -4.55
N ASP A 317 8.75 13.47 -3.87
CA ASP A 317 8.91 13.28 -2.43
C ASP A 317 8.48 14.53 -1.68
N ILE A 318 7.68 14.31 -0.64
CA ILE A 318 7.19 15.34 0.27
C ILE A 318 7.83 15.09 1.61
N GLU A 319 8.60 16.06 2.08
CA GLU A 319 9.21 15.99 3.40
C GLU A 319 8.14 15.93 4.50
N LEU A 320 8.22 14.95 5.40
CA LEU A 320 7.36 14.89 6.58
C LEU A 320 8.11 15.40 7.80
N GLU A 321 7.73 16.58 8.29
CA GLU A 321 8.22 17.09 9.56
C GLU A 321 7.62 16.28 10.71
N LEU A 322 8.46 15.58 11.47
CA LEU A 322 8.00 14.70 12.55
C LEU A 322 8.05 15.36 13.94
N GLY A 323 8.76 16.48 14.06
CA GLY A 323 9.07 17.12 15.34
C GLY A 323 9.85 16.21 16.29
N LYS A 324 10.07 16.68 17.52
CA LYS A 324 10.73 15.89 18.57
C LYS A 324 9.71 14.93 19.23
N PRO A 325 10.12 13.71 19.64
CA PRO A 325 9.32 12.79 20.45
C PRO A 325 8.49 13.45 21.57
N SER A 326 9.09 14.38 22.33
CA SER A 326 8.44 15.08 23.45
C SER A 326 7.23 15.95 23.06
N GLN A 327 7.12 16.32 21.79
CA GLN A 327 6.04 17.16 21.24
C GLN A 327 4.83 16.33 20.78
N ARG A 328 4.91 15.00 20.79
CA ARG A 328 3.92 14.10 20.17
C ARG A 328 2.87 13.56 21.13
N ARG A 329 2.56 14.31 22.19
CA ARG A 329 1.54 13.92 23.18
C ARG A 329 0.16 13.66 22.54
N PHE A 330 -0.10 14.25 21.39
CA PHE A 330 -1.31 14.05 20.59
C PHE A 330 -1.52 12.60 20.11
N LEU A 331 -0.45 11.80 19.98
CA LEU A 331 -0.55 10.37 19.63
C LEU A 331 -1.42 9.58 20.61
N ASN A 332 -1.47 10.00 21.88
CA ASN A 332 -2.25 9.33 22.92
C ASN A 332 -3.45 10.18 23.38
N ARG A 333 -3.27 11.51 23.43
CA ARG A 333 -4.30 12.45 23.92
C ARG A 333 -5.35 12.84 22.89
N GLY A 334 -5.10 12.61 21.60
CA GLY A 334 -5.92 13.14 20.51
C GLY A 334 -5.21 14.28 19.77
N TYR A 335 -5.56 14.44 18.49
CA TYR A 335 -5.02 15.50 17.63
C TYR A 335 -5.77 16.83 17.77
N CYS A 336 -6.97 16.74 18.34
CA CYS A 336 -7.75 17.81 18.92
C CYS A 336 -7.58 17.63 20.45
#